data_AF-A0A3M1QTQ8-F1
#
_entry.id   AF-A0A3M1QTQ8-F1
#
_cell.length_a   1.000
_cell.length_b   1.000
_cell.length_c   1.000
_cell.angle_alpha   90.00
_cell.angle_beta   90.00
_cell.angle_gamma   90.00
#
_symmetry.space_group_name_H-M   'P 1'
#
loop_
_entity.id
_entity.type
_entity.pdbx_description
1 polymer ?
#
loop_
_entity_poly.entity_id
_entity_poly.type
_entity_poly.pdbx_seq_one_letter_code
_entity_poly.pdbx_strand_id
1 'polypeptide(L)'
;MIALAAGCGGRAQLEISPLRFDALDPPKPFATRVALEDCTWRERPDGQVEIAMQKTRRLWFGPADEVRFELSLRLEKLPAGKARFYKVDQGTLRAVVRMGPLQGRFVSTTGIVMAHRPAGGRLRGSLRLLATRELAQLLGGYGAPARYLFQGAFDAVRDEQRTAAIVGSTESNGFEREAARDRPPRSVQTDDLSRRN
;
A
#
# COMPACT_ATOMS: atom_id res chain seq x y z
N MET A 1 -36.89 3.96 9.03
CA MET A 1 -35.87 4.95 8.62
C MET A 1 -34.83 4.22 7.77
N ILE A 2 -34.91 4.38 6.45
CA ILE A 2 -33.95 3.78 5.51
C ILE A 2 -32.82 4.80 5.33
N ALA A 3 -31.69 4.56 5.99
CA ALA A 3 -30.49 5.32 5.74
C ALA A 3 -29.94 4.89 4.37
N LEU A 4 -30.09 5.75 3.35
CA LEU A 4 -29.33 5.65 2.12
C LEU A 4 -27.85 5.87 2.44
N ALA A 5 -27.14 4.81 2.81
CA ALA A 5 -25.69 4.77 2.84
C ALA A 5 -25.18 4.70 1.39
N ALA A 6 -25.28 5.80 0.66
CA ALA A 6 -24.44 6.02 -0.51
C ALA A 6 -22.99 6.06 0.01
N GLY A 7 -22.32 4.90 -0.07
CA GLY A 7 -21.04 4.64 0.55
C GLY A 7 -19.99 5.64 0.10
N CYS A 8 -19.62 6.57 0.98
CA CYS A 8 -18.42 7.37 0.86
C CYS A 8 -17.21 6.46 1.06
N GLY A 9 -16.84 5.69 0.03
CA GLY A 9 -15.60 4.92 0.00
C GLY A 9 -14.39 5.84 0.16
N GLY A 10 -13.34 5.35 0.80
CA GLY A 10 -12.04 6.02 0.71
C GLY A 10 -11.44 5.82 -0.68
N ARG A 11 -10.48 6.67 -1.04
CA ARG A 11 -9.84 6.65 -2.36
C ARG A 11 -8.33 6.81 -2.23
N ALA A 12 -7.59 6.27 -3.20
CA ALA A 12 -6.16 6.52 -3.30
C ALA A 12 -5.72 6.70 -4.75
N GLN A 13 -4.67 7.47 -4.94
CA GLN A 13 -4.06 7.71 -6.24
C GLN A 13 -2.56 7.42 -6.12
N LEU A 14 -2.11 6.38 -6.80
CA LEU A 14 -0.70 6.00 -6.85
C LEU A 14 -0.13 6.21 -8.25
N GLU A 15 1.15 6.53 -8.30
CA GLU A 15 2.01 6.46 -9.47
C GLU A 15 3.08 5.40 -9.20
N ILE A 16 3.18 4.43 -10.11
CA ILE A 16 4.07 3.28 -10.00
C ILE A 16 5.02 3.32 -11.18
N SER A 17 6.32 3.48 -10.90
CA SER A 17 7.36 3.61 -11.92
C SER A 17 8.38 2.48 -11.77
N PRO A 18 8.67 1.68 -12.80
CA PRO A 18 9.78 0.74 -12.74
C PRO A 18 11.11 1.51 -12.68
N LEU A 19 12.05 0.99 -11.90
CA LEU A 19 13.41 1.51 -11.81
C LEU A 19 14.35 0.56 -12.53
N ARG A 20 14.92 1.02 -13.64
CA ARG A 20 15.92 0.30 -14.45
C ARG A 20 17.29 0.92 -14.15
N PHE A 21 18.20 0.11 -13.61
CA PHE A 21 19.59 0.51 -13.35
C PHE A 21 20.59 -0.33 -14.15
N ASP A 22 20.07 -1.18 -15.04
CA ASP A 22 20.76 -2.17 -15.84
C ASP A 22 21.00 -1.74 -17.29
N ALA A 23 20.52 -0.56 -17.69
CA ALA A 23 20.69 -0.01 -19.02
C ALA A 23 21.68 1.16 -19.02
N LEU A 24 22.66 1.14 -19.94
CA LEU A 24 23.59 2.25 -20.18
C LEU A 24 22.90 3.47 -20.79
N ASP A 25 21.90 3.23 -21.65
CA ASP A 25 20.98 4.24 -22.18
C ASP A 25 19.56 3.93 -21.68
N PRO A 26 19.15 4.52 -20.54
CA PRO A 26 17.89 4.15 -19.92
C PRO A 26 16.71 4.60 -20.79
N PRO A 27 15.67 3.77 -20.96
CA PRO A 27 14.47 4.20 -21.65
C PRO A 27 13.83 5.37 -20.92
N LYS A 28 13.07 6.20 -21.64
CA LYS A 28 12.35 7.34 -21.04
C LYS A 28 11.54 6.85 -19.82
N PRO A 29 11.67 7.53 -18.66
CA PRO A 29 10.89 7.18 -17.47
C PRO A 29 9.40 7.19 -17.80
N PHE A 30 8.69 6.14 -17.40
CA PHE A 30 7.24 6.10 -17.46
C PHE A 30 6.69 5.72 -16.09
N ALA A 31 5.54 6.32 -15.75
CA ALA A 31 4.82 6.06 -14.52
C ALA A 31 3.40 5.63 -14.87
N THR A 32 2.96 4.51 -14.29
CA THR A 32 1.56 4.09 -14.39
C THR A 32 0.77 4.72 -13.26
N ARG A 33 -0.23 5.52 -13.61
CA ARG A 33 -1.17 6.11 -12.66
C ARG A 33 -2.29 5.12 -12.33
N VAL A 34 -2.44 4.74 -11.07
CA VAL A 34 -3.43 3.78 -10.58
C VAL A 34 -4.36 4.47 -9.59
N ALA A 35 -5.61 4.71 -10.01
CA ALA A 35 -6.67 5.15 -9.11
C ALA A 35 -7.30 3.94 -8.41
N LEU A 36 -7.19 3.89 -7.09
CA LEU A 36 -7.74 2.87 -6.21
C LEU A 36 -9.07 3.36 -5.68
N GLU A 37 -10.10 2.56 -5.91
CA GLU A 37 -11.51 2.90 -5.69
C GLU A 37 -11.95 2.59 -4.27
N ASP A 38 -11.26 1.66 -3.62
CA ASP A 38 -11.41 1.37 -2.20
C ASP A 38 -10.13 1.76 -1.47
N CYS A 39 -10.27 2.56 -0.42
CA CYS A 39 -9.22 2.80 0.55
C CYS A 39 -9.81 2.77 1.97
N THR A 40 -9.41 1.79 2.75
CA THR A 40 -9.94 1.59 4.09
C THR A 40 -8.82 1.46 5.11
N TRP A 41 -9.13 1.69 6.38
CA TRP A 41 -8.18 1.46 7.44
C TRP A 41 -8.82 0.82 8.67
N ARG A 42 -7.98 0.19 9.48
CA ARG A 42 -8.31 -0.32 10.82
C ARG A 42 -7.18 -0.15 11.81
N GLU A 43 -7.52 -0.22 13.09
CA GLU A 43 -6.55 -0.28 14.19
C GLU A 43 -6.59 -1.67 14.81
N ARG A 44 -5.43 -2.28 14.96
CA ARG A 44 -5.26 -3.59 15.60
C ARG A 44 -5.21 -3.43 17.12
N PRO A 45 -5.45 -4.52 17.90
CA PRO A 45 -5.38 -4.47 19.36
C PRO A 45 -4.02 -4.03 19.93
N ASP A 46 -2.93 -4.23 19.19
CA ASP A 46 -1.57 -3.79 19.54
C ASP A 46 -1.30 -2.30 19.21
N GLY A 47 -2.31 -1.59 18.68
CA GLY A 47 -2.23 -0.19 18.26
C GLY A 47 -1.70 0.00 16.84
N GLN A 48 -1.33 -1.07 16.13
CA GLN A 48 -0.90 -0.95 14.73
C GLN A 48 -2.05 -0.53 13.83
N VAL A 49 -1.72 0.25 12.81
CA VAL A 49 -2.69 0.73 11.83
C VAL A 49 -2.48 0.00 10.53
N GLU A 50 -3.53 -0.62 10.04
CA GLU A 50 -3.53 -1.22 8.72
C GLU A 50 -4.37 -0.37 7.77
N ILE A 51 -3.81 -0.08 6.60
CA ILE A 51 -4.46 0.68 5.54
C ILE A 51 -4.51 -0.24 4.33
N ALA A 52 -5.69 -0.51 3.82
CA ALA A 52 -5.90 -1.34 2.66
C ALA A 52 -6.38 -0.48 1.48
N MET A 53 -5.96 -0.84 0.29
CA MET A 53 -6.36 -0.19 -0.95
C MET A 53 -6.62 -1.24 -2.02
N GLN A 54 -7.63 -1.02 -2.85
CA GLN A 54 -7.97 -1.92 -3.94
C GLN A 54 -8.42 -1.18 -5.19
N LYS A 55 -8.06 -1.74 -6.34
CA LYS A 55 -8.65 -1.47 -7.63
C LYS A 55 -9.05 -2.81 -8.26
N THR A 56 -10.29 -2.90 -8.70
CA THR A 56 -10.79 -4.01 -9.50
C THR A 56 -11.26 -3.47 -10.84
N ARG A 57 -10.76 -4.02 -11.95
CA ARG A 57 -11.22 -3.69 -13.30
C ARG A 57 -11.63 -4.97 -14.01
N ARG A 58 -12.90 -5.05 -14.41
CA ARG A 58 -13.38 -6.09 -15.31
C ARG A 58 -12.94 -5.77 -16.74
N LEU A 59 -12.36 -6.74 -17.42
CA LEU A 59 -12.06 -6.68 -18.85
C LEU A 59 -13.24 -7.25 -19.63
N TRP A 60 -13.44 -6.79 -20.85
CA TRP A 60 -14.62 -7.13 -21.67
C TRP A 60 -14.49 -8.47 -22.42
N PHE A 61 -13.38 -9.20 -22.25
CA PHE A 61 -13.11 -10.44 -22.99
C PHE A 61 -13.63 -11.72 -22.32
N GLY A 62 -14.25 -11.62 -21.13
CA GLY A 62 -14.97 -12.71 -20.49
C GLY A 62 -15.22 -12.49 -19.00
N PRO A 63 -16.10 -13.28 -18.36
CA PRO A 63 -16.43 -13.16 -16.92
C PRO A 63 -15.26 -13.51 -15.98
N ALA A 64 -14.20 -14.15 -16.50
CA ALA A 64 -13.00 -14.52 -15.75
C ALA A 64 -11.86 -13.47 -15.84
N ASP A 65 -11.99 -12.45 -16.68
CA ASP A 65 -10.92 -11.49 -16.92
C ASP A 65 -11.05 -10.28 -16.00
N GLU A 66 -10.75 -10.48 -14.72
CA GLU A 66 -10.60 -9.39 -13.75
C GLU A 66 -9.11 -9.05 -13.56
N VAL A 67 -8.79 -7.76 -13.66
CA VAL A 67 -7.54 -7.21 -13.14
C VAL A 67 -7.79 -6.69 -11.75
N ARG A 68 -7.18 -7.32 -10.75
CA ARG A 68 -7.26 -6.91 -9.35
C ARG A 68 -5.90 -6.48 -8.86
N PHE A 69 -5.84 -5.27 -8.32
CA PHE A 69 -4.66 -4.72 -7.68
C PHE A 69 -5.01 -4.36 -6.24
N GLU A 70 -4.31 -4.97 -5.31
CA GLU A 70 -4.51 -4.81 -3.87
C GLU A 70 -3.21 -4.40 -3.20
N LEU A 71 -3.31 -3.52 -2.23
CA LEU A 71 -2.18 -3.04 -1.45
C LEU A 71 -2.60 -2.90 0.01
N SER A 72 -1.74 -3.33 0.92
CA SER A 72 -1.86 -3.03 2.33
C SER A 72 -0.60 -2.35 2.86
N LEU A 73 -0.79 -1.39 3.75
CA LEU A 73 0.24 -0.76 4.57
C LEU A 73 0.01 -1.17 6.03
N ARG A 74 1.08 -1.42 6.77
CA ARG A 74 1.08 -1.60 8.22
C ARG A 74 1.97 -0.54 8.85
N LEU A 75 1.39 0.31 9.69
CA LEU A 75 2.06 1.40 10.38
C LEU A 75 2.03 1.13 11.90
N GLU A 76 3.04 1.60 12.62
CA GLU A 76 3.23 1.26 14.04
C GLU A 76 2.08 1.70 14.95
N LYS A 77 1.64 2.97 14.84
CA LYS A 77 0.59 3.57 15.69
C LYS A 77 -0.16 4.65 14.92
N LEU A 78 -1.38 4.97 15.35
CA LEU A 78 -2.12 6.12 14.82
C LEU A 78 -1.35 7.45 14.99
N PRO A 79 -1.54 8.41 14.08
CA PRO A 79 -1.04 9.77 14.25
C PRO A 79 -1.85 10.47 15.37
N ALA A 80 -1.16 10.91 16.43
CA ALA A 80 -1.77 11.60 17.57
C ALA A 80 -1.86 13.11 17.30
N GLY A 81 -3.02 13.58 16.82
CA GLY A 81 -3.37 15.00 16.67
C GLY A 81 -2.62 15.79 15.57
N LYS A 82 -1.42 15.36 15.16
CA LYS A 82 -0.62 15.94 14.07
C LYS A 82 -0.30 14.88 13.03
N ALA A 83 0.15 15.32 11.84
CA ALA A 83 0.73 14.42 10.86
C ALA A 83 1.94 13.69 11.44
N ARG A 84 2.05 12.39 11.16
CA ARG A 84 3.16 11.54 11.54
C ARG A 84 3.83 10.96 10.31
N PHE A 85 5.15 10.98 10.31
CA PHE A 85 5.98 10.30 9.33
C PHE A 85 6.38 8.91 9.85
N TYR A 86 6.25 7.92 8.99
CA TYR A 86 6.57 6.52 9.24
C TYR A 86 7.69 6.13 8.28
N LYS A 87 8.78 5.59 8.83
CA LYS A 87 9.81 4.94 8.03
C LYS A 87 9.25 3.65 7.46
N VAL A 88 9.48 3.44 6.17
CA VAL A 88 9.08 2.22 5.47
C VAL A 88 10.24 1.24 5.50
N ASP A 89 9.93 -0.02 5.77
CA ASP A 89 10.83 -1.17 5.70
C ASP A 89 10.19 -2.33 4.92
N GLN A 90 10.76 -3.52 5.00
CA GLN A 90 10.22 -4.72 4.35
C GLN A 90 8.93 -5.26 4.97
N GLY A 91 8.55 -4.84 6.17
CA GLY A 91 7.30 -5.20 6.84
C GLY A 91 6.16 -4.22 6.55
N THR A 92 6.43 -3.07 5.95
CA THR A 92 5.43 -1.99 5.86
C THR A 92 4.39 -2.23 4.77
N LEU A 93 4.79 -2.50 3.52
CA LEU A 93 3.88 -2.68 2.37
C LEU A 93 3.88 -4.12 1.85
N ARG A 94 2.69 -4.59 1.51
CA ARG A 94 2.43 -5.77 0.69
C ARG A 94 1.46 -5.35 -0.40
N ALA A 95 1.73 -5.71 -1.64
CA ALA A 95 0.76 -5.54 -2.71
C ALA A 95 0.76 -6.77 -3.61
N VAL A 96 -0.38 -7.03 -4.22
CA VAL A 96 -0.58 -8.12 -5.17
C VAL A 96 -1.32 -7.58 -6.39
N VAL A 97 -0.86 -7.94 -7.57
CA VAL A 97 -1.56 -7.76 -8.83
C VAL A 97 -1.94 -9.14 -9.37
N ARG A 98 -3.21 -9.31 -9.74
CA ARG A 98 -3.73 -10.52 -10.38
C ARG A 98 -4.40 -10.14 -11.69
N MET A 99 -4.06 -10.86 -12.75
CA MET A 99 -4.61 -10.67 -14.10
C MET A 99 -4.68 -12.04 -14.78
N GLY A 100 -5.86 -12.67 -14.72
CA GLY A 100 -6.04 -14.06 -15.15
C GLY A 100 -5.05 -14.99 -14.43
N PRO A 101 -4.23 -15.80 -15.15
CA PRO A 101 -3.25 -16.70 -14.53
C PRO A 101 -1.99 -15.98 -14.03
N LEU A 102 -1.82 -14.69 -14.35
CA LEU A 102 -0.63 -13.94 -13.98
C LEU A 102 -0.81 -13.32 -12.59
N GLN A 103 0.16 -13.57 -11.72
CA GLN A 103 0.25 -12.95 -10.40
C GLN A 103 1.59 -12.28 -10.21
N GLY A 104 1.57 -11.06 -9.69
CA GLY A 104 2.74 -10.34 -9.22
C GLY A 104 2.57 -9.92 -7.78
N ARG A 105 3.64 -9.93 -7.00
CA ARG A 105 3.65 -9.48 -5.61
C ARG A 105 4.70 -8.40 -5.40
N PHE A 106 4.43 -7.48 -4.49
CA PHE A 106 5.31 -6.38 -4.15
C PHE A 106 5.57 -6.32 -2.64
N VAL A 107 6.84 -6.10 -2.28
CA VAL A 107 7.28 -5.83 -0.90
C VAL A 107 7.96 -4.47 -0.90
N SER A 108 7.62 -3.59 0.05
CA SER A 108 8.44 -2.38 0.24
C SER A 108 9.87 -2.74 0.67
N THR A 109 10.79 -1.82 0.45
CA THR A 109 12.18 -1.96 0.89
C THR A 109 12.59 -0.78 1.76
N THR A 110 12.26 0.44 1.33
CA THR A 110 12.54 1.67 2.04
C THR A 110 11.61 2.79 1.58
N GLY A 111 11.58 3.89 2.31
CA GLY A 111 10.79 5.07 1.97
C GLY A 111 10.12 5.69 3.18
N ILE A 112 9.05 6.43 2.89
CA ILE A 112 8.29 7.17 3.89
C ILE A 112 6.80 7.10 3.58
N VAL A 113 6.00 6.97 4.64
CA VAL A 113 4.56 7.21 4.62
C VAL A 113 4.30 8.36 5.59
N MET A 114 3.50 9.33 5.18
CA MET A 114 2.95 10.34 6.08
C MET A 114 1.47 10.04 6.24
N ALA A 115 0.98 10.03 7.47
CA ALA A 115 -0.45 9.96 7.74
C ALA A 115 -0.87 10.98 8.80
N HIS A 116 -2.08 11.51 8.65
CA HIS A 116 -2.74 12.34 9.63
C HIS A 116 -4.21 11.95 9.71
N ARG A 117 -4.81 12.17 10.88
CA ARG A 117 -6.20 11.86 11.14
C ARG A 117 -7.00 13.16 11.19
N PRO A 118 -7.62 13.60 10.09
CA PRO A 118 -8.59 14.69 10.15
C PRO A 118 -9.78 14.31 11.05
N ALA A 119 -10.61 15.29 11.40
CA ALA A 119 -11.90 15.02 12.04
C ALA A 119 -12.76 14.03 11.20
N GLY A 120 -13.66 13.30 11.85
CA GLY A 120 -14.59 12.40 11.17
C GLY A 120 -14.05 10.99 10.87
N GLY A 121 -13.02 10.52 11.58
CA GLY A 121 -12.61 9.11 11.56
C GLY A 121 -11.93 8.63 10.27
N ARG A 122 -11.55 9.55 9.38
CA ARG A 122 -10.77 9.25 8.18
C ARG A 122 -9.27 9.29 8.47
N LEU A 123 -8.49 8.58 7.68
CA LEU A 123 -7.03 8.61 7.73
C LEU A 123 -6.50 9.05 6.38
N ARG A 124 -5.85 10.21 6.33
CA ARG A 124 -5.30 10.78 5.10
C ARG A 124 -3.80 10.74 5.11
N GLY A 125 -3.20 10.60 3.94
CA GLY A 125 -1.76 10.53 3.88
C GLY A 125 -1.19 10.53 2.48
N SER A 126 0.13 10.43 2.44
CA SER A 126 0.92 10.31 1.23
C SER A 126 2.03 9.29 1.46
N LEU A 127 2.48 8.66 0.39
CA LEU A 127 3.58 7.72 0.44
C LEU A 127 4.57 8.01 -0.68
N ARG A 128 5.84 7.72 -0.40
CA ARG A 128 6.90 7.62 -1.39
C ARG A 128 7.86 6.53 -0.93
N LEU A 129 7.83 5.40 -1.61
CA LEU A 129 8.58 4.22 -1.21
C LEU A 129 9.11 3.43 -2.40
N LEU A 130 10.19 2.71 -2.15
CA LEU A 130 10.71 1.70 -3.04
C LEU A 130 10.08 0.36 -2.71
N ALA A 131 9.72 -0.40 -3.74
CA ALA A 131 9.23 -1.75 -3.63
C ALA A 131 9.94 -2.67 -4.63
N THR A 132 10.05 -3.94 -4.27
CA THR A 132 10.50 -5.00 -5.15
C THR A 132 9.30 -5.80 -5.62
N ARG A 133 9.21 -6.06 -6.92
CA ARG A 133 8.20 -6.90 -7.54
C ARG A 133 8.78 -8.26 -7.91
N GLU A 134 8.04 -9.30 -7.61
CA GLU A 134 8.28 -10.66 -8.09
C GLU A 134 7.06 -11.14 -8.87
N LEU A 135 7.29 -11.80 -10.01
CA LEU A 135 6.23 -12.37 -10.85
C LEU A 135 6.21 -13.89 -10.70
N ALA A 136 5.04 -14.46 -10.52
CA ALA A 136 4.87 -15.91 -10.51
C ALA A 136 5.18 -16.49 -11.89
N GLN A 137 5.89 -17.62 -11.92
CA GLN A 137 6.20 -18.35 -13.16
C GLN A 137 5.22 -19.51 -13.36
N LEU A 138 4.93 -19.86 -14.62
CA LEU A 138 3.96 -20.91 -14.99
C LEU A 138 4.34 -22.30 -14.44
N LEU A 139 5.64 -22.58 -14.31
CA LEU A 139 6.15 -23.87 -13.82
C LEU A 139 6.53 -23.83 -12.33
N GLY A 140 6.03 -22.85 -11.59
CA GLY A 140 6.35 -22.64 -10.18
C GLY A 140 7.54 -21.70 -9.96
N GLY A 141 7.61 -21.14 -8.75
CA GLY A 141 8.64 -20.17 -8.37
C GLY A 141 8.32 -18.73 -8.77
N TYR A 142 9.24 -17.82 -8.41
CA TYR A 142 9.15 -16.40 -8.69
C TYR A 142 10.33 -15.96 -9.57
N GLY A 143 10.05 -15.13 -10.57
CA GLY A 143 11.07 -14.54 -11.42
C GLY A 143 11.95 -13.53 -10.67
N ALA A 144 13.01 -13.07 -11.35
CA ALA A 144 13.96 -12.13 -10.78
C ALA A 144 13.28 -10.85 -10.25
N PRO A 145 13.71 -10.34 -9.07
CA PRO A 145 13.12 -9.17 -8.46
C PRO A 145 13.37 -7.90 -9.30
N ALA A 146 12.31 -7.14 -9.58
CA ALA A 146 12.39 -5.84 -10.24
C ALA A 146 12.04 -4.70 -9.27
N ARG A 147 12.77 -3.58 -9.32
CA ARG A 147 12.55 -2.44 -8.41
C ARG A 147 11.53 -1.46 -8.98
N TYR A 148 10.72 -0.89 -8.10
CA TYR A 148 9.66 0.07 -8.41
C TYR A 148 9.66 1.21 -7.41
N LEU A 149 9.38 2.42 -7.88
CA LEU A 149 9.00 3.56 -7.06
C LEU A 149 7.47 3.64 -7.01
N PHE A 150 6.92 3.64 -5.80
CA PHE A 150 5.53 3.92 -5.51
C PHE A 150 5.45 5.31 -4.88
N GLN A 151 4.61 6.17 -5.42
CA GLN A 151 4.35 7.47 -4.83
C GLN A 151 2.88 7.85 -4.99
N GLY A 152 2.31 8.58 -4.05
CA GLY A 152 0.92 8.98 -4.15
C GLY A 152 0.29 9.44 -2.85
N ALA A 153 -1.04 9.54 -2.88
CA ALA A 153 -1.85 9.99 -1.75
C ALA A 153 -3.07 9.10 -1.56
N PHE A 154 -3.56 9.06 -0.32
CA PHE A 154 -4.73 8.28 0.06
C PHE A 154 -5.62 9.04 1.05
N ASP A 155 -6.90 8.71 1.02
CA ASP A 155 -7.92 9.15 1.96
C ASP A 155 -8.76 7.93 2.33
N ALA A 156 -8.40 7.30 3.44
CA ALA A 156 -8.96 6.03 3.90
C ALA A 156 -10.14 6.25 4.86
N VAL A 157 -11.17 5.42 4.72
CA VAL A 157 -12.33 5.38 5.62
C VAL A 157 -12.20 4.19 6.56
N ARG A 158 -12.67 4.32 7.80
CA ARG A 158 -12.59 3.21 8.75
C ARG A 158 -13.55 2.09 8.32
N ASP A 159 -13.02 0.90 8.06
CA ASP A 159 -13.77 -0.31 7.75
C ASP A 159 -12.92 -1.52 8.13
N GLU A 160 -13.25 -2.12 9.28
CA GLU A 160 -12.51 -3.22 9.88
C GLU A 160 -12.51 -4.47 8.99
N GLN A 161 -13.69 -4.83 8.46
CA GLN A 161 -13.89 -6.06 7.72
C GLN A 161 -13.25 -6.00 6.35
N ARG A 162 -13.45 -4.91 5.60
CA ARG A 162 -12.86 -4.74 4.27
C ARG A 162 -11.35 -4.63 4.34
N THR A 163 -10.83 -3.90 5.34
CA THR A 163 -9.38 -3.82 5.56
C THR A 163 -8.79 -5.19 5.87
N ALA A 164 -9.44 -5.97 6.74
CA ALA A 164 -9.02 -7.34 7.06
C ALA A 164 -8.96 -8.23 5.81
N ALA A 165 -9.98 -8.17 4.95
CA ALA A 165 -10.08 -9.00 3.75
C ALA A 165 -8.94 -8.69 2.76
N ILE A 166 -8.68 -7.41 2.50
CA ILE A 166 -7.60 -7.00 1.60
C ILE A 166 -6.24 -7.35 2.20
N VAL A 167 -6.02 -7.09 3.50
CA VAL A 167 -4.77 -7.48 4.20
C VAL A 167 -4.53 -8.98 4.07
N GLY A 168 -5.53 -9.81 4.40
CA GLY A 168 -5.45 -11.27 4.27
C GLY A 168 -5.14 -11.71 2.84
N SER A 169 -5.75 -11.08 1.83
CA SER A 169 -5.43 -11.35 0.43
C SER A 169 -3.99 -10.99 0.07
N THR A 170 -3.51 -9.82 0.51
CA THR A 170 -2.13 -9.35 0.25
C THR A 170 -1.06 -10.09 1.04
N GLU A 171 -1.42 -10.84 2.07
CA GLU A 171 -0.50 -11.62 2.91
C GLU A 171 -0.64 -13.14 2.72
N SER A 172 -1.44 -13.58 1.74
CA SER A 172 -1.66 -15.01 1.47
C SER A 172 -0.48 -15.69 0.74
N ASN A 173 -0.46 -17.03 0.78
CA ASN A 173 0.44 -17.89 0.00
C ASN A 173 1.93 -17.71 0.34
N GLY A 174 2.30 -17.68 1.62
CA GLY A 174 3.70 -17.57 2.03
C GLY A 174 4.25 -16.15 1.88
N PHE A 175 3.37 -15.14 1.87
CA PHE A 175 3.71 -13.73 1.72
C PHE A 175 3.35 -12.89 2.96
N GLU A 176 3.08 -13.58 4.06
CA GLU A 176 2.77 -13.03 5.35
C GLU A 176 3.92 -12.12 5.81
N ARG A 177 3.57 -11.01 6.45
CA ARG A 177 4.58 -10.25 7.20
C ARG A 177 4.93 -11.05 8.44
N GLU A 178 6.21 -11.11 8.80
CA GLU A 178 6.57 -11.56 10.14
C GLU A 178 5.79 -10.70 11.15
N ALA A 179 5.10 -11.36 12.08
CA ALA A 179 4.53 -10.67 13.22
C ALA A 179 5.67 -9.88 13.87
N ALA A 180 5.45 -8.59 14.15
CA ALA A 180 6.47 -7.71 14.71
C ALA A 180 7.00 -8.31 16.03
N ARG A 181 8.06 -9.13 15.94
CA ARG A 181 8.79 -9.63 17.10
C ARG A 181 9.60 -8.46 17.61
N ASP A 182 9.15 -7.83 18.69
CA ASP A 182 9.89 -6.96 19.62
C ASP A 182 10.90 -5.97 19.03
N ARG A 183 10.73 -5.53 17.78
CA ARG A 183 11.57 -4.45 17.25
C ARG A 183 11.05 -3.13 17.80
N PRO A 184 11.86 -2.38 18.57
CA PRO A 184 11.42 -1.11 19.11
C PRO A 184 11.05 -0.17 17.95
N PRO A 185 9.93 0.56 18.07
CA PRO A 185 9.44 1.41 17.00
C PRO A 185 10.49 2.48 16.64
N ARG A 186 10.86 2.57 15.36
CA ARG A 186 11.78 3.60 14.86
C ARG A 186 10.96 4.78 14.35
N SER A 187 10.27 5.49 15.26
CA SER A 187 9.79 6.83 14.95
C SER A 187 10.97 7.77 14.75
N VAL A 188 11.02 8.46 13.61
CA VAL A 188 11.89 9.63 13.48
C VAL A 188 11.24 10.73 14.29
N GLN A 189 11.87 11.12 15.39
CA GLN A 189 11.62 12.42 15.98
C GLN A 189 12.04 13.46 14.94
N THR A 190 11.08 14.17 14.36
CA THR A 190 11.37 15.40 13.63
C THR A 190 11.85 16.41 14.66
N ASP A 191 13.16 16.43 14.90
CA ASP A 191 13.80 17.56 15.55
C ASP A 191 13.69 18.76 14.61
N ASP A 192 12.84 19.69 15.03
CA ASP A 192 13.06 21.13 15.00
C ASP A 192 13.82 21.68 13.77
N LEU A 193 13.20 21.58 12.58
CA LEU A 193 13.60 22.37 11.41
C LEU A 193 13.25 23.88 11.56
N SER A 194 12.79 24.32 12.73
CA SER A 194 12.48 25.72 13.04
C SER A 194 13.63 26.53 13.67
N ARG A 195 14.83 25.96 13.89
CA ARG A 195 15.98 26.68 14.47
C ARG A 195 17.07 27.09 13.47
N ARG A 196 16.69 27.43 12.24
CA ARG A 196 17.60 28.11 11.30
C ARG A 196 16.89 29.31 10.68
N ASN A 197 16.83 30.40 11.43
CA ASN A 197 16.83 31.78 10.96
C ASN A 197 17.83 32.54 11.81
#